data_AF-A0A438XK70-F1
#
_entry.id   AF-A0A438XK70-F1
#
_cell.length_a   1.000
_cell.length_b   1.000
_cell.length_c   1.000
_cell.angle_alpha   90.00
_cell.angle_beta   90.00
_cell.angle_gamma   90.00
#
_symmetry.space_group_name_H-M   'P 1'
#
loop_
_entity.id
_entity.type
_entity.pdbx_description
1 polymer ?
#
loop_
_entity_poly.entity_id
_entity_poly.type
_entity_poly.pdbx_seq_one_letter_code
_entity_poly.pdbx_strand_id
1 'polypeptide(L)'
;MLKKKIDLHKDSIRKLFFYYFIPLAFSMISLSTYSMIDGMFVGKKLGKEAIAAVNIAWPIFPALIAYELLFGFGAASIVGYFLGQNKTHRARLVFSSVFYFVA
;
A
#
# COMPACT_ATOMS: atom_id res chain seq x y z
N MET A 1 25.28 -12.73 5.80
CA MET A 1 24.17 -12.91 6.77
C MET A 1 22.98 -13.53 6.05
N LEU A 2 22.72 -14.82 6.24
CA LEU A 2 21.59 -15.54 5.63
C LEU A 2 20.27 -14.99 6.20
N LYS A 3 19.58 -14.12 5.45
CA LYS A 3 18.19 -13.71 5.74
C LYS A 3 17.35 -14.97 5.79
N LYS A 4 16.87 -15.35 6.98
CA LYS A 4 15.94 -16.47 7.18
C LYS A 4 14.69 -16.19 6.34
N LYS A 5 14.51 -16.94 5.25
CA LYS A 5 13.44 -16.75 4.28
C LYS A 5 12.12 -17.13 4.97
N ILE A 6 11.19 -16.18 5.09
CA ILE A 6 9.84 -16.42 5.62
C ILE A 6 9.14 -17.41 4.68
N ASP A 7 8.57 -18.47 5.24
CA ASP A 7 7.82 -19.48 4.48
C ASP A 7 6.34 -19.40 4.87
N LEU A 8 5.52 -18.94 3.93
CA LEU A 8 4.07 -18.75 4.12
C LEU A 8 3.32 -20.07 4.43
N HIS A 9 3.89 -21.23 4.10
CA HIS A 9 3.25 -22.53 4.34
C HIS A 9 3.69 -23.19 5.65
N LYS A 10 4.89 -22.88 6.15
CA LYS A 10 5.50 -23.57 7.31
C LYS A 10 5.54 -22.74 8.58
N ASP A 11 5.65 -21.41 8.46
CA ASP A 11 5.73 -20.54 9.63
C ASP A 11 4.37 -20.38 10.31
N SER A 12 4.38 -20.19 11.64
CA SER A 12 3.15 -19.98 12.40
C SER A 12 2.47 -18.66 12.05
N ILE A 13 1.13 -18.65 12.05
CA ILE A 13 0.32 -17.47 11.74
C ILE A 13 0.72 -16.27 12.60
N ARG A 14 0.97 -16.48 13.90
CA ARG A 14 1.39 -15.40 14.82
C ARG A 14 2.71 -14.75 14.39
N LYS A 15 3.70 -15.56 14.03
CA LYS A 15 5.01 -15.07 13.57
C LYS A 15 4.87 -14.29 12.27
N LEU A 16 4.10 -14.84 11.32
CA LEU A 16 3.87 -14.21 10.03
C LEU A 16 3.11 -12.88 10.16
N PHE A 17 2.09 -12.86 11.01
CA PHE A 17 1.30 -11.66 11.32
C PHE A 17 2.19 -10.54 11.82
N PHE A 18 2.95 -10.75 12.91
CA PHE A 18 3.80 -9.69 13.47
C PHE A 18 4.96 -9.32 12.54
N TYR A 19 5.47 -10.25 11.74
CA TYR A 19 6.51 -9.96 10.75
C TYR A 19 6.06 -8.96 9.68
N TYR A 20 4.81 -9.04 9.21
CA TYR A 20 4.26 -8.09 8.24
C TYR A 20 3.61 -6.86 8.92
N PHE A 21 2.88 -7.07 10.01
CA PHE A 21 2.12 -6.03 10.70
C PHE A 21 3.02 -4.95 11.29
N ILE A 22 4.11 -5.32 11.97
CA ILE A 22 4.97 -4.33 12.65
C ILE A 22 5.56 -3.33 11.63
N PRO A 23 6.23 -3.76 10.54
CA PRO A 23 6.72 -2.83 9.53
C PRO A 23 5.63 -1.97 8.90
N LEU A 24 4.45 -2.56 8.62
CA LEU A 24 3.32 -1.82 8.05
C LEU A 24 2.79 -0.76 9.01
N ALA A 25 2.67 -1.07 10.30
CA ALA A 25 2.25 -0.11 11.32
C ALA A 25 3.22 1.07 11.43
N PHE A 26 4.53 0.81 11.46
CA PHE A 26 5.54 1.88 11.43
C PHE A 26 5.47 2.72 10.16
N SER A 27 5.19 2.11 9.01
CA SER A 27 5.00 2.82 7.74
C SER A 27 3.80 3.77 7.82
N MET A 28 2.68 3.30 8.38
CA MET A 28 1.48 4.12 8.57
C MET A 28 1.67 5.26 9.57
N ILE A 29 2.40 5.03 10.67
CA ILE A 29 2.76 6.09 11.64
C ILE A 29 3.67 7.13 10.98
N SER A 30 4.62 6.69 10.15
CA SER A 30 5.50 7.61 9.42
C SER A 30 4.71 8.46 8.43
N LEU A 31 3.77 7.84 7.70
CA LEU A 31 2.91 8.53 6.74
C LEU A 31 2.01 9.57 7.42
N SER A 32 1.39 9.24 8.56
CA SER A 32 0.55 10.18 9.29
C SER A 32 1.35 11.33 9.89
N THR A 33 2.55 11.03 10.40
CA THR A 33 3.48 12.05 10.92
C THR A 33 3.91 13.01 9.81
N TYR A 34 4.26 12.49 8.63
CA TYR A 34 4.59 13.30 7.46
C TYR A 34 3.44 14.24 7.07
N SER A 35 2.23 13.70 6.93
CA SER A 35 1.04 14.50 6.56
C SER A 35 0.71 15.58 7.61
N MET A 36 0.86 15.27 8.90
CA MET A 36 0.65 16.22 9.99
C MET A 36 1.68 17.36 9.94
N ILE A 37 2.96 17.02 9.76
CA ILE A 37 4.03 18.01 9.67
C ILE A 37 3.83 18.89 8.44
N ASP A 38 3.54 18.30 7.27
CA ASP A 38 3.28 19.05 6.03
C ASP A 38 2.15 20.07 6.21
N GLY A 39 1.01 19.66 6.78
CA GLY A 39 -0.10 20.56 7.10
C GLY A 39 0.29 21.68 8.08
N MET A 40 1.13 21.40 9.08
CA MET A 40 1.64 22.42 10.00
C MET A 40 2.55 23.43 9.31
N PHE A 41 3.43 22.98 8.42
CA PHE A 41 4.34 23.85 7.68
C PHE A 41 3.58 24.75 6.70
N VAL A 42 2.64 24.18 5.93
CA VAL A 42 1.77 24.95 5.04
C VAL A 42 0.96 25.96 5.86
N GLY A 43 0.35 25.55 6.96
CA GLY A 43 -0.46 26.43 7.80
C GLY A 43 0.32 27.57 8.44
N LYS A 44 1.50 27.30 9.01
CA LYS A 44 2.33 28.31 9.67
C LYS A 44 3.02 29.25 8.68
N LYS A 45 3.48 28.74 7.54
CA LYS A 45 4.32 29.51 6.59
C LYS A 45 3.51 30.24 5.53
N LEU A 46 2.38 29.66 5.10
CA LEU A 46 1.56 30.19 4.01
C LEU A 46 0.16 30.67 4.48
N GLY A 47 -0.20 30.40 5.73
CA GLY A 47 -1.42 30.92 6.35
C GLY A 47 -2.69 30.15 5.99
N LYS A 48 -3.83 30.73 6.35
CA LYS A 48 -5.15 30.08 6.25
C LYS A 48 -5.61 29.85 4.82
N GLU A 49 -5.32 30.78 3.91
CA GLU A 49 -5.71 30.68 2.50
C GLU A 49 -5.04 29.49 1.81
N ALA A 50 -3.77 29.21 2.14
CA ALA A 50 -3.06 28.06 1.60
C ALA A 50 -3.65 26.73 2.08
N ILE A 51 -4.01 26.61 3.36
CA ILE A 51 -4.71 25.40 3.86
C ILE A 51 -6.05 25.23 3.15
N ALA A 52 -6.80 26.31 2.93
CA ALA A 52 -8.07 26.26 2.22
C ALA A 52 -7.89 25.78 0.76
N ALA A 53 -6.89 26.30 0.05
CA ALA A 53 -6.55 25.85 -1.29
C ALA A 53 -6.14 24.36 -1.33
N VAL A 54 -5.33 23.90 -0.37
CA VAL A 54 -4.93 22.49 -0.25
C VAL A 54 -6.16 21.61 -0.04
N ASN A 55 -7.09 21.99 0.84
CA ASN A 55 -8.29 21.20 1.11
C ASN A 55 -9.22 21.11 -0.12
N ILE A 56 -9.27 22.14 -0.96
CA ILE A 56 -10.01 22.11 -2.23
C ILE A 56 -9.36 21.14 -3.22
N ALA A 57 -8.03 21.08 -3.26
CA ALA A 57 -7.29 20.18 -4.16
C ALA A 57 -7.21 18.72 -3.64
N TRP A 58 -7.27 18.53 -2.33
CA TRP A 58 -7.08 17.25 -1.65
C TRP A 58 -7.92 16.07 -2.19
N PRO A 59 -9.19 16.24 -2.61
CA PRO A 59 -10.03 15.13 -3.11
C PRO A 59 -9.44 14.35 -4.31
N ILE A 60 -8.49 14.93 -5.04
CA ILE A 60 -7.81 14.26 -6.15
C ILE A 60 -6.97 13.07 -5.65
N PHE A 61 -6.32 13.19 -4.48
CA PHE A 61 -5.46 12.12 -3.96
C PHE A 61 -6.22 10.85 -3.58
N PRO A 62 -7.33 10.88 -2.80
CA PRO A 62 -8.12 9.69 -2.54
C PRO A 62 -8.66 9.03 -3.82
N ALA A 63 -8.96 9.79 -4.87
CA ALA A 63 -9.40 9.23 -6.14
C ALA A 63 -8.27 8.42 -6.82
N LEU A 64 -7.05 8.95 -6.83
CA LEU A 64 -5.86 8.22 -7.32
C LEU A 64 -5.56 6.99 -6.45
N ILE A 65 -5.61 7.13 -5.13
CA ILE A 65 -5.40 6.02 -4.19
C ILE A 65 -6.48 4.94 -4.40
N ALA A 66 -7.74 5.31 -4.62
CA ALA A 66 -8.81 4.35 -4.88
C ALA A 66 -8.54 3.54 -6.16
N TYR A 67 -8.05 4.21 -7.22
CA TYR A 67 -7.63 3.56 -8.45
C TYR A 67 -6.46 2.58 -8.21
N GLU A 68 -5.42 3.00 -7.49
CA GLU A 68 -4.28 2.16 -7.11
C GLU A 68 -4.71 0.95 -6.27
N LEU A 69 -5.59 1.16 -5.29
CA LEU A 69 -6.10 0.09 -4.42
C LEU A 69 -6.92 -0.93 -5.22
N LEU A 70 -7.78 -0.47 -6.14
CA LEU A 70 -8.62 -1.34 -6.95
C LEU A 70 -7.78 -2.35 -7.74
N PHE A 71 -6.77 -1.88 -8.47
CA PHE A 71 -5.94 -2.77 -9.27
C PHE A 71 -4.83 -3.45 -8.46
N GLY A 72 -4.18 -2.73 -7.55
CA GLY A 72 -3.08 -3.26 -6.75
C GLY A 72 -3.54 -4.34 -5.77
N PHE A 73 -4.45 -4.00 -4.86
CA PHE A 73 -4.95 -4.95 -3.86
C PHE A 73 -5.87 -6.00 -4.51
N GLY A 74 -6.73 -5.59 -5.45
CA GLY A 74 -7.60 -6.52 -6.17
C GLY A 74 -6.81 -7.59 -6.92
N ALA A 75 -5.77 -7.20 -7.67
CA ALA A 75 -4.92 -8.17 -8.36
C ALA A 75 -4.11 -9.02 -7.38
N ALA A 76 -3.58 -8.44 -6.30
CA ALA A 76 -2.85 -9.19 -5.28
C ALA A 76 -3.71 -10.32 -4.66
N SER A 77 -5.00 -10.07 -4.41
CA SER A 77 -5.93 -11.10 -3.92
C SER A 77 -6.12 -12.24 -4.91
N ILE A 78 -6.34 -11.94 -6.20
CA ILE A 78 -6.51 -12.95 -7.26
C ILE A 78 -5.22 -13.74 -7.50
N VAL A 79 -4.08 -13.05 -7.53
CA VAL A 79 -2.75 -13.67 -7.65
C VAL A 79 -2.49 -14.60 -6.46
N GLY A 80 -2.76 -14.14 -5.23
CA GLY A 80 -2.65 -14.96 -4.02
C GLY A 80 -3.52 -16.21 -4.07
N TYR A 81 -4.74 -16.10 -4.58
CA TYR A 81 -5.66 -17.22 -4.77
C TYR A 81 -5.11 -18.28 -5.74
N PHE A 82 -4.53 -17.88 -6.88
CA PHE A 82 -3.92 -18.84 -7.82
C PHE A 82 -2.60 -19.42 -7.31
N LEU A 83 -1.79 -18.62 -6.60
CA LEU A 83 -0.55 -19.10 -5.97
C LEU A 83 -0.86 -20.16 -4.91
N GLY A 84 -1.90 -19.97 -4.09
CA GLY A 84 -2.34 -20.98 -3.11
C GLY A 84 -2.80 -22.30 -3.73
N GLN A 85 -3.26 -22.28 -4.99
CA GLN A 85 -3.60 -23.49 -5.76
C GLN A 85 -2.41 -24.09 -6.53
N ASN A 86 -1.18 -23.60 -6.32
CA ASN A 86 0.01 -23.94 -7.11
C ASN A 86 -0.15 -23.67 -8.62
N LYS A 87 -1.10 -22.82 -9.04
CA LYS A 87 -1.33 -22.42 -10.44
C LYS A 87 -0.48 -21.19 -10.80
N THR A 88 0.84 -21.33 -10.69
CA THR A 88 1.80 -20.21 -10.85
C THR A 88 1.73 -19.54 -12.23
N HIS A 89 1.45 -20.30 -13.29
CA HIS A 89 1.30 -19.74 -14.63
C HIS A 89 0.12 -18.76 -14.74
N ARG A 90 -1.04 -19.11 -14.16
CA ARG A 90 -2.22 -18.23 -14.13
C ARG A 90 -1.98 -17.01 -13.25
N ALA A 91 -1.33 -17.19 -12.09
CA ALA A 91 -0.94 -16.08 -11.23
C ALA A 91 -0.07 -15.05 -11.96
N ARG A 92 0.92 -15.52 -12.75
CA ARG A 92 1.77 -14.65 -13.56
C ARG A 92 1.00 -13.93 -14.66
N LEU A 93 0.08 -14.63 -15.35
CA LEU A 93 -0.76 -14.01 -16.38
C LEU A 93 -1.61 -12.87 -15.80
N VAL A 94 -2.28 -13.11 -14.66
CA VAL A 94 -3.08 -12.06 -14.00
C VAL A 94 -2.22 -10.86 -13.61
N PHE A 95 -1.06 -11.11 -12.99
CA PHE A 95 -0.13 -10.04 -12.62
C PHE A 95 0.32 -9.23 -13.84
N SER A 96 0.75 -9.88 -14.91
CA SER A 96 1.18 -9.20 -16.14
C SER A 96 0.06 -8.43 -16.81
N SER A 97 -1.15 -9.00 -16.92
CA SER A 97 -2.30 -8.32 -17.54
C SER A 97 -2.70 -7.05 -16.77
N VAL A 98 -2.74 -7.11 -15.43
CA VAL A 98 -3.05 -5.93 -14.62
C VAL A 98 -1.94 -4.90 -14.72
N PHE A 99 -0.68 -5.33 -14.67
CA PHE A 99 0.45 -4.42 -14.81
C PHE A 99 0.42 -3.68 -16.15
N TYR A 100 0.20 -4.37 -17.28
CA TYR A 100 0.09 -3.74 -18.61
C TYR A 100 -1.13 -2.83 -18.77
N PHE A 101 -2.20 -3.04 -18.01
CA PHE A 101 -3.39 -2.20 -18.07
C PHE A 101 -3.23 -0.91 -17.24
N VAL A 102 -2.50 -1.00 -16.12
CA VAL A 102 -2.36 0.09 -15.16
C VAL A 102 -1.11 0.95 -15.42
N ALA A 103 -0.03 0.36 -15.91
CA ALA A 103 1.23 1.04 -16.25
C ALA A 103 1.18 1.67 -17.64
#